data_AF-A6DUC5-F1
#
_entry.id   AF-A6DUC5-F1
#
_cell.length_a   1.000
_cell.length_b   1.000
_cell.length_c   1.000
_cell.angle_alpha   90.00
_cell.angle_beta   90.00
_cell.angle_gamma   90.00
#
_symmetry.space_group_name_H-M   'P 1'
#
loop_
_entity.id
_entity.type
_entity.pdbx_description
1 polymer ?
#
loop_
_entity_poly.entity_id
_entity_poly.type
_entity_poly.pdbx_seq_one_letter_code
_entity_poly.pdbx_strand_id
1 'polypeptide(L)'
;GLMSQTAAVTTNMIFCNGLFAITSGTLDAEKPDEFWAQEQMNIFIAGNMDNVAKDIAMGNGEAVDTIAAILKVEDKEAFKTQLQDNFANIYTTNEVTHTEVVSNIMDIAKS
;
A
#
# COMPACT_ATOMS: atom_id res chain seq x y z
N GLY A 1 -27.77 -8.64 16.89
CA GLY A 1 -26.99 -7.67 17.67
C GLY A 1 -26.39 -6.66 16.71
N LEU A 2 -26.92 -5.43 16.69
CA LEU A 2 -26.69 -4.44 15.64
C LEU A 2 -25.62 -3.40 16.06
N MET A 3 -24.55 -3.83 16.75
CA MET A 3 -23.55 -2.92 17.32
C MET A 3 -22.09 -3.27 16.97
N SER A 4 -21.85 -4.16 16.00
CA SER A 4 -20.46 -4.58 15.67
C SER A 4 -19.93 -4.08 14.33
N GLN A 5 -20.77 -3.52 13.44
CA GLN A 5 -20.30 -3.09 12.11
C GLN A 5 -19.90 -1.60 12.06
N THR A 6 -20.38 -0.75 12.97
CA THR A 6 -20.01 0.67 13.00
C THR A 6 -18.66 0.93 13.70
N ALA A 7 -18.17 0.00 14.51
CA ALA A 7 -16.84 0.10 15.11
C ALA A 7 -15.72 -0.17 14.10
N ALA A 8 -15.89 -1.18 13.23
CA ALA A 8 -14.91 -1.52 12.19
C ALA A 8 -14.79 -0.42 11.12
N VAL A 9 -15.89 0.23 10.76
CA VAL A 9 -15.88 1.35 9.80
C VAL A 9 -15.19 2.59 10.40
N THR A 10 -15.31 2.81 11.71
CA THR A 10 -14.63 3.95 12.36
C THR A 10 -13.13 3.69 12.55
N THR A 11 -12.69 2.44 12.76
CA THR A 11 -11.25 2.14 12.83
C THR A 11 -10.58 2.24 11.45
N ASN A 12 -11.22 1.82 10.36
CA ASN A 12 -10.65 2.04 9.02
C ASN A 12 -10.69 3.52 8.59
N MET A 13 -11.71 4.27 9.00
CA MET A 13 -11.82 5.69 8.62
C MET A 13 -10.90 6.61 9.44
N ILE A 14 -10.49 6.21 10.66
CA ILE A 14 -9.59 7.01 11.52
C ILE A 14 -8.12 6.92 11.08
N PHE A 15 -7.67 5.81 10.48
CA PHE A 15 -6.29 5.72 10.00
C PHE A 15 -6.05 6.52 8.70
N CYS A 16 -7.05 6.59 7.81
CA CYS A 16 -6.87 7.11 6.45
C CYS A 16 -7.13 8.61 6.24
N ASN A 17 -7.54 9.39 7.26
CA ASN A 17 -7.78 10.84 7.06
C ASN A 17 -7.15 11.79 8.09
N GLY A 18 -6.39 11.27 9.07
CA GLY A 18 -5.77 12.15 10.07
C GLY A 18 -4.51 11.61 10.76
N LEU A 19 -4.21 10.32 10.68
CA LEU A 19 -3.06 9.76 11.42
C LEU A 19 -1.78 9.62 10.58
N PHE A 20 -1.88 9.38 9.27
CA PHE A 20 -0.71 9.37 8.36
C PHE A 20 -0.09 10.77 8.14
N ALA A 21 -0.83 11.84 8.44
CA ALA A 21 -0.33 13.21 8.34
C ALA A 21 0.46 13.69 9.58
N ILE A 22 0.33 13.01 10.73
CA ILE A 22 0.88 13.51 12.01
C ILE A 22 2.31 12.98 12.28
N THR A 23 2.73 11.90 11.62
CA THR A 23 4.09 11.33 11.79
C THR A 23 5.10 11.73 10.72
N SER A 24 4.70 12.52 9.71
CA SER A 24 5.60 13.01 8.66
C SER A 24 6.37 14.28 9.08
N GLY A 25 7.01 14.22 10.25
CA GLY A 25 7.87 15.27 10.75
C GLY A 25 9.27 15.25 10.13
N THR A 26 9.40 15.37 8.80
CA THR A 26 10.59 15.87 8.08
C THR A 26 10.21 16.22 6.64
N LEU A 27 9.65 17.41 6.45
CA LEU A 27 9.52 18.07 5.14
C LEU A 27 10.92 18.45 4.63
N ASP A 28 11.39 17.86 3.51
CA ASP A 28 12.03 18.59 2.38
C ASP A 28 12.44 17.68 1.20
N ALA A 29 11.62 16.72 0.78
CA ALA A 29 11.91 15.95 -0.44
C ALA A 29 10.64 15.76 -1.28
N GLU A 30 10.68 16.25 -2.52
CA GLU A 30 9.64 16.07 -3.56
C GLU A 30 9.27 14.59 -3.73
N LYS A 31 10.23 13.68 -3.49
CA LYS A 31 10.03 12.23 -3.38
C LYS A 31 10.29 11.76 -1.95
N PRO A 32 9.52 10.79 -1.43
CA PRO A 32 9.86 10.19 -0.15
C PRO A 32 11.25 9.56 -0.22
N ASP A 33 12.01 9.64 0.86
CA ASP A 33 13.24 8.86 0.98
C ASP A 33 12.89 7.37 0.75
N GLU A 34 13.65 6.66 -0.09
CA GLU A 34 13.38 5.26 -0.41
C GLU A 34 13.30 4.40 0.86
N PHE A 35 14.11 4.75 1.87
CA PHE A 35 14.09 4.09 3.17
C PHE A 35 12.76 4.32 3.91
N TRP A 36 12.27 5.56 3.93
CA TRP A 36 10.97 5.89 4.54
C TRP A 36 9.83 5.18 3.81
N ALA A 37 9.82 5.20 2.48
CA ALA A 37 8.77 4.57 1.69
C ALA A 37 8.73 3.05 1.93
N GLN A 38 9.90 2.42 1.94
CA GLN A 38 10.04 1.00 2.22
C GLN A 38 9.59 0.65 3.65
N GLU A 39 9.91 1.46 4.66
CA GLU A 39 9.44 1.24 6.03
C GLU A 39 7.91 1.33 6.13
N GLN A 40 7.30 2.36 5.54
CA GLN A 40 5.85 2.53 5.53
C GLN A 40 5.14 1.39 4.79
N MET A 41 5.68 0.97 3.65
CA MET A 41 5.15 -0.17 2.91
C MET A 41 5.24 -1.48 3.70
N ASN A 42 6.36 -1.73 4.41
CA ASN A 42 6.51 -2.91 5.25
C ASN A 42 5.45 -2.94 6.36
N ILE A 43 5.25 -1.84 7.07
CA ILE A 43 4.23 -1.74 8.13
C ILE A 43 2.84 -1.97 7.55
N PHE A 44 2.53 -1.32 6.42
CA PHE A 44 1.22 -1.40 5.79
C PHE A 44 0.91 -2.81 5.26
N ILE A 45 1.82 -3.39 4.47
CA ILE A 45 1.61 -4.67 3.78
C ILE A 45 1.63 -5.84 4.79
N ALA A 46 2.48 -5.79 5.83
CA ALA A 46 2.50 -6.82 6.87
C ALA A 46 1.14 -7.01 7.56
N GLY A 47 0.38 -5.94 7.75
CA GLY A 47 -0.95 -5.98 8.38
C GLY A 47 -2.12 -6.19 7.41
N ASN A 48 -1.90 -6.09 6.10
CA ASN A 48 -2.96 -6.01 5.09
C ASN A 48 -2.74 -6.92 3.87
N MET A 49 -1.87 -7.93 3.98
CA MET A 49 -1.38 -8.71 2.84
C MET A 49 -2.50 -9.28 1.94
N ASP A 50 -3.55 -9.87 2.53
CA ASP A 50 -4.69 -10.40 1.77
C ASP A 50 -5.47 -9.31 1.01
N ASN A 51 -5.67 -8.15 1.65
CA ASN A 51 -6.36 -7.02 1.04
C ASN A 51 -5.52 -6.40 -0.08
N VAL A 52 -4.21 -6.28 0.14
CA VAL A 52 -3.26 -5.81 -0.87
C VAL A 52 -3.27 -6.74 -2.08
N ALA A 53 -3.19 -8.06 -1.86
CA ALA A 53 -3.25 -9.04 -2.94
C ALA A 53 -4.54 -8.91 -3.75
N LYS A 54 -5.68 -8.84 -3.06
CA LYS A 54 -6.99 -8.69 -3.69
C LYS A 54 -7.09 -7.41 -4.51
N ASP A 55 -6.70 -6.27 -3.95
CA ASP A 55 -6.80 -4.97 -4.62
C ASP A 55 -5.84 -4.86 -5.81
N ILE A 56 -4.62 -5.43 -5.73
CA ILE A 56 -3.72 -5.51 -6.88
C ILE A 56 -4.33 -6.40 -7.97
N ALA A 57 -4.89 -7.57 -7.62
CA ALA A 57 -5.52 -8.45 -8.60
C ALA A 57 -6.73 -7.80 -9.30
N MET A 58 -7.48 -6.96 -8.58
CA MET A 58 -8.59 -6.19 -9.14
C MET A 58 -8.12 -4.96 -9.96
N GLY A 59 -6.88 -4.51 -9.77
CA GLY A 59 -6.36 -3.27 -10.34
C GLY A 59 -6.93 -2.00 -9.69
N ASN A 60 -7.64 -2.14 -8.57
CA ASN A 60 -8.26 -1.03 -7.86
C ASN A 60 -8.50 -1.39 -6.38
N GLY A 61 -8.81 -0.37 -5.57
CA GLY A 61 -9.09 -0.53 -4.15
C GLY A 61 -8.22 0.36 -3.27
N GLU A 62 -8.58 0.42 -2.00
CA GLU A 62 -7.96 1.32 -1.03
C GLU A 62 -6.49 0.96 -0.80
N ALA A 63 -6.14 -0.33 -0.83
CA ALA A 63 -4.77 -0.75 -0.53
C ALA A 63 -3.78 -0.32 -1.62
N VAL A 64 -4.15 -0.43 -2.90
CA VAL A 64 -3.31 0.05 -4.01
C VAL A 64 -3.27 1.58 -4.08
N ASP A 65 -4.32 2.26 -3.64
CA ASP A 65 -4.32 3.72 -3.47
C ASP A 65 -3.37 4.18 -2.36
N THR A 66 -3.32 3.46 -1.24
CA THR A 66 -2.38 3.72 -0.15
C THR A 66 -0.94 3.49 -0.60
N ILE A 67 -0.66 2.39 -1.31
CA ILE A 67 0.69 2.11 -1.84
C ILE A 67 1.13 3.23 -2.79
N ALA A 68 0.28 3.64 -3.73
CA ALA A 68 0.57 4.76 -4.63
C ALA A 68 0.82 6.07 -3.88
N ALA A 69 0.09 6.31 -2.78
CA ALA A 69 0.28 7.49 -1.93
C ALA A 69 1.60 7.46 -1.15
N ILE A 70 1.98 6.30 -0.59
CA ILE A 70 3.27 6.11 0.10
C ILE A 70 4.43 6.37 -0.88
N LEU A 71 4.33 5.86 -2.10
CA LEU A 71 5.36 6.05 -3.13
C LEU A 71 5.31 7.43 -3.81
N LYS A 72 4.33 8.28 -3.46
CA LYS A 72 4.03 9.56 -4.14
C LYS A 72 3.99 9.42 -5.66
N VAL A 73 3.34 8.36 -6.16
CA VAL A 73 3.13 8.16 -7.60
C VAL A 73 2.20 9.24 -8.13
N GLU A 74 2.61 9.92 -9.20
CA GLU A 74 1.80 10.94 -9.87
C GLU A 74 0.65 10.31 -10.67
N ASP A 75 0.95 9.34 -11.54
CA ASP A 75 -0.04 8.59 -12.33
C ASP A 75 -0.47 7.31 -11.61
N LYS A 76 -1.43 7.47 -10.70
CA LYS A 76 -1.95 6.36 -9.91
C LYS A 76 -2.65 5.30 -10.76
N GLU A 77 -3.32 5.67 -11.85
CA GLU A 77 -4.05 4.72 -12.69
C GLU A 77 -3.09 3.83 -13.49
N ALA A 78 -2.06 4.43 -14.08
CA ALA A 78 -1.01 3.68 -14.77
C ALA A 78 -0.29 2.73 -13.80
N PHE A 79 0.06 3.21 -12.61
CA PHE A 79 0.73 2.39 -11.61
C PHE A 79 -0.14 1.22 -11.10
N LYS A 80 -1.43 1.44 -10.84
CA LYS A 80 -2.35 0.35 -10.47
C LYS A 80 -2.43 -0.72 -11.56
N THR A 81 -2.50 -0.29 -12.82
CA THR A 81 -2.49 -1.19 -13.97
C THR A 81 -1.17 -1.97 -14.02
N GLN A 82 -0.04 -1.29 -13.83
CA GLN A 82 1.28 -1.92 -13.79
C GLN A 82 1.40 -2.97 -12.68
N LEU A 83 0.87 -2.69 -11.48
CA LEU A 83 0.84 -3.67 -10.39
C LEU A 83 -0.05 -4.88 -10.72
N GLN A 84 -1.22 -4.65 -11.31
CA GLN A 84 -2.13 -5.70 -11.73
C GLN A 84 -1.50 -6.62 -12.78
N ASP A 85 -0.90 -6.04 -13.82
CA ASP A 85 -0.22 -6.76 -14.90
C ASP A 85 0.96 -7.60 -14.37
N ASN A 86 1.57 -7.15 -13.27
CA ASN A 86 2.68 -7.82 -12.61
C ASN A 86 2.29 -8.60 -11.36
N PHE A 87 1.00 -8.90 -11.15
CA PHE A 87 0.53 -9.59 -9.94
C PHE A 87 1.31 -10.88 -9.64
N ALA A 88 1.57 -11.69 -10.67
CA ALA A 88 2.33 -12.94 -10.54
C ALA A 88 3.82 -12.72 -10.19
N ASN A 89 4.38 -11.56 -10.51
CA ASN A 89 5.74 -11.17 -10.14
C ASN A 89 5.80 -10.61 -8.71
N ILE A 90 4.67 -10.05 -8.22
CA ILE A 90 4.55 -9.53 -6.85
C ILE A 90 4.30 -10.68 -5.86
N TYR A 91 3.34 -11.55 -6.17
CA TYR A 91 2.96 -12.72 -5.37
C TYR A 91 3.45 -14.00 -6.06
N THR A 92 4.75 -14.26 -5.93
CA THR A 92 5.45 -15.35 -6.63
C THR A 92 5.06 -16.74 -6.14
N THR A 93 4.72 -16.87 -4.85
CA THR A 93 4.34 -18.13 -4.21
C THR A 93 3.31 -17.90 -3.10
N ASN A 94 2.70 -18.98 -2.61
CA ASN A 94 1.76 -18.93 -1.49
C ASN A 94 2.44 -18.64 -0.13
N GLU A 95 3.77 -18.71 -0.07
CA GLU A 95 4.56 -18.46 1.15
C GLU A 95 5.36 -17.15 1.05
N VAL A 96 5.06 -16.32 0.04
CA VAL A 96 5.72 -15.03 -0.14
C VAL A 96 5.55 -14.15 1.10
N THR A 97 6.64 -13.59 1.58
CA THR A 97 6.63 -12.71 2.75
C THR A 97 6.24 -11.29 2.36
N HIS A 98 5.71 -10.52 3.31
CA HIS A 98 5.41 -9.09 3.10
C HIS A 98 6.66 -8.30 2.66
N THR A 99 7.85 -8.63 3.17
CA THR A 99 9.11 -8.01 2.77
C THR A 99 9.45 -8.27 1.30
N GLU A 100 9.18 -9.49 0.81
CA GLU A 100 9.37 -9.83 -0.61
C GLU A 100 8.34 -9.10 -1.48
N VAL A 101 7.07 -9.06 -1.06
CA VAL A 101 6.01 -8.30 -1.75
C VAL A 101 6.39 -6.82 -1.86
N VAL A 102 6.88 -6.20 -0.79
CA VAL A 102 7.36 -4.81 -0.77
C VAL A 102 8.49 -4.63 -1.78
N SER A 103 9.48 -5.52 -1.78
CA SER A 103 10.61 -5.48 -2.72
C SER A 103 10.13 -5.54 -4.17
N ASN A 104 9.26 -6.50 -4.48
CA ASN A 104 8.74 -6.70 -5.84
C ASN A 104 7.95 -5.47 -6.33
N ILE A 105 7.14 -4.86 -5.47
CA ILE A 105 6.40 -3.63 -5.79
C ILE A 105 7.35 -2.46 -6.04
N MET A 106 8.39 -2.30 -5.20
CA MET A 106 9.40 -1.25 -5.35
C MET A 106 10.18 -1.40 -6.66
N ASP A 107 10.49 -2.63 -7.08
CA ASP A 107 11.16 -2.91 -8.35
C ASP A 107 10.27 -2.52 -9.54
N ILE A 108 8.96 -2.78 -9.47
CA ILE A 108 8.00 -2.37 -10.49
C ILE A 108 7.87 -0.84 -10.56
N ALA A 109 7.80 -0.18 -9.40
CA ALA A 109 7.67 1.28 -9.32
C ALA A 109 8.88 2.05 -9.87
N LYS A 110 10.05 1.40 -9.94
CA LYS A 110 11.29 1.96 -10.51
C LYS A 110 11.45 1.70 -12.01
N SER A 111 10.67 0.77 -12.58
CA SER A 111 10.77 0.34 -13.98
C SER A 111 9.96 1.23 -14.91
#